data_AF-A0A8T4XXA2-F1
#
_entry.id   AF-A0A8T4XXA2-F1
#
_cell.length_a   1.000
_cell.length_b   1.000
_cell.length_c   1.000
_cell.angle_alpha   90.00
_cell.angle_beta   90.00
_cell.angle_gamma   90.00
#
_symmetry.space_group_name_H-M   'P 1'
#
loop_
_entity.id
_entity.type
_entity.pdbx_description
1 polymer ?
#
loop_
_entity_poly.entity_id
_entity_poly.type
_entity_poly.pdbx_seq_one_letter_code
_entity_poly.pdbx_strand_id
1 'polypeptide(L)'
;MVSIRKLIELLNGHRRLGLETGSEIHLSMKLASKNKVLLHLLRVLDIHGSLRESQERVMRNIAEVVKNLSKALNGHDYAFFKLVKPISYVPADIDLLINAYQVKKAAKEVMGVGYWPVVKDP
;
A
#
# COMPACT_ATOMS: atom_id res chain seq x y z
N MET A 1 -2.60 -19.14 -19.66
CA MET A 1 -2.22 -17.73 -19.50
C MET A 1 -3.15 -17.11 -18.46
N VAL A 2 -2.65 -16.67 -17.31
CA VAL A 2 -3.49 -15.99 -16.29
C VAL A 2 -3.79 -14.58 -16.80
N SER A 3 -5.06 -14.26 -16.96
CA SER A 3 -5.52 -12.93 -17.37
C SER A 3 -5.78 -12.04 -16.16
N ILE A 4 -5.79 -10.72 -16.36
CA ILE A 4 -6.15 -9.75 -15.32
C ILE A 4 -7.54 -10.05 -14.73
N ARG A 5 -8.46 -10.57 -15.55
CA ARG A 5 -9.79 -11.01 -15.13
C ARG A 5 -9.74 -12.12 -14.08
N LYS A 6 -8.90 -13.14 -14.29
CA LYS A 6 -8.70 -14.24 -13.33
C LYS A 6 -8.12 -13.71 -12.00
N LEU A 7 -7.18 -12.76 -12.06
CA LEU A 7 -6.69 -12.10 -10.85
C LEU A 7 -7.82 -11.36 -10.10
N ILE A 8 -8.68 -10.60 -10.79
CA ILE A 8 -9.81 -9.90 -10.17
C ILE A 8 -10.77 -10.88 -9.49
N GLU A 9 -11.10 -11.99 -10.15
CA GLU A 9 -11.95 -13.05 -9.57
C GLU A 9 -11.35 -13.59 -8.26
N LEU A 10 -10.04 -13.88 -8.26
CA LEU A 10 -9.32 -14.31 -7.06
C LEU A 10 -9.35 -13.26 -5.95
N LEU A 11 -9.07 -11.98 -6.25
CA LEU A 11 -9.05 -10.90 -5.26
C LEU A 11 -10.43 -10.68 -4.62
N ASN A 12 -11.50 -10.94 -5.37
CA ASN A 12 -12.89 -10.85 -4.88
C ASN A 12 -13.32 -12.09 -4.07
N GLY A 13 -12.40 -13.00 -3.73
CA GLY A 13 -12.72 -14.19 -2.95
C GLY A 13 -13.46 -15.28 -3.72
N HIS A 14 -13.58 -15.16 -5.05
CA HIS A 14 -14.12 -16.23 -5.89
C HIS A 14 -13.05 -17.30 -6.06
N ARG A 15 -12.80 -18.09 -5.00
CA ARG A 15 -12.03 -19.33 -5.14
C ARG A 15 -12.83 -20.27 -6.03
N ARG A 16 -12.32 -20.55 -7.23
CA ARG A 16 -12.61 -21.86 -7.82
C ARG A 16 -11.84 -22.88 -6.98
N LEU A 17 -12.53 -23.53 -6.05
CA LEU A 17 -12.02 -24.68 -5.33
C LEU A 17 -11.55 -25.71 -6.36
N GLY A 18 -10.23 -25.92 -6.43
CA GLY A 18 -9.61 -26.95 -7.25
C GLY A 18 -9.10 -26.45 -8.62
N LEU A 19 -7.80 -26.72 -8.85
CA LEU A 19 -7.08 -26.61 -10.14
C LEU A 19 -6.53 -25.23 -10.53
N GLU A 20 -5.84 -24.53 -9.62
CA GLU A 20 -4.75 -23.64 -10.05
C GLU A 20 -3.43 -24.39 -9.93
N THR A 21 -2.76 -24.63 -11.06
CA THR A 21 -1.41 -25.21 -11.02
C THR A 21 -0.45 -24.26 -10.31
N GLY A 22 0.64 -24.78 -9.74
CA GLY A 22 1.67 -23.91 -9.13
C GLY A 22 2.21 -22.83 -10.09
N SER A 23 2.20 -23.10 -11.40
CA SER A 23 2.54 -22.13 -12.44
C SER A 23 1.51 -21.00 -12.60
N GLU A 24 0.23 -21.28 -12.44
CA GLU A 24 -0.82 -20.25 -12.49
C GLU A 24 -0.77 -19.34 -11.26
N ILE A 25 -0.62 -19.92 -10.06
CA ILE A 25 -0.45 -19.14 -8.83
C ILE A 25 0.77 -18.22 -8.94
N HIS A 26 1.90 -18.73 -9.43
CA HIS A 26 3.10 -17.92 -9.64
C HIS A 26 2.87 -16.75 -10.61
N LEU A 27 2.11 -16.96 -11.69
CA LEU A 27 1.78 -15.91 -12.64
C LEU A 27 0.80 -14.88 -12.03
N SER A 28 -0.20 -15.32 -11.26
CA SER A 28 -1.09 -14.44 -10.49
C SER A 28 -0.31 -13.58 -9.50
N MET A 29 0.68 -14.14 -8.80
CA MET A 29 1.55 -13.39 -7.89
C MET A 29 2.36 -12.33 -8.62
N LYS A 30 2.93 -12.64 -9.79
CA LYS A 30 3.64 -11.66 -10.63
C LYS A 30 2.72 -10.51 -11.06
N LEU A 31 1.50 -10.81 -11.49
CA LEU A 31 0.52 -9.80 -11.86
C LEU A 31 0.06 -8.96 -10.66
N ALA A 32 -0.20 -9.59 -9.52
CA ALA A 32 -0.60 -8.91 -8.30
C ALA A 32 0.49 -7.97 -7.76
N SER A 33 1.76 -8.38 -7.85
CA SER A 33 2.91 -7.54 -7.49
C SER A 33 2.98 -6.27 -8.35
N LYS A 34 2.85 -6.40 -9.68
CA LYS A 34 2.81 -5.25 -10.61
C LYS A 34 1.66 -4.28 -10.32
N ASN A 35 0.55 -4.77 -9.76
CA ASN A 35 -0.62 -3.96 -9.42
C ASN A 35 -0.68 -3.55 -7.94
N LYS A 36 0.39 -3.80 -7.17
CA LYS A 36 0.49 -3.52 -5.71
C LYS A 36 -0.54 -4.26 -4.83
N VAL A 37 -1.19 -5.31 -5.33
CA VAL A 37 -2.23 -6.11 -4.63
C VAL A 37 -1.76 -7.49 -4.20
N LEU A 38 -0.43 -7.73 -4.21
CA LEU A 38 0.16 -9.01 -3.84
C LEU A 38 -0.24 -9.46 -2.43
N LEU A 39 -0.21 -8.55 -1.45
CA LEU A 39 -0.59 -8.89 -0.08
C LEU A 39 -2.04 -9.37 0.02
N HIS A 40 -2.97 -8.71 -0.68
CA HIS A 40 -4.37 -9.14 -0.72
C HIS A 40 -4.52 -10.52 -1.33
N LEU A 41 -3.83 -10.77 -2.45
CA LEU A 41 -3.83 -12.10 -3.08
C LEU A 41 -3.32 -13.18 -2.12
N LEU A 42 -2.19 -12.94 -1.44
CA LEU A 42 -1.61 -13.89 -0.49
C LEU A 42 -2.56 -14.18 0.68
N ARG A 43 -3.28 -13.17 1.18
CA ARG A 43 -4.29 -13.33 2.23
C ARG A 43 -5.51 -14.12 1.74
N VAL A 44 -6.04 -13.83 0.56
CA VAL A 44 -7.22 -14.53 0.01
C VAL A 44 -6.93 -15.99 -0.34
N LEU A 45 -5.73 -16.26 -0.87
CA LEU A 45 -5.28 -17.63 -1.15
C LEU A 45 -4.74 -18.36 0.09
N ASP A 46 -4.69 -17.68 1.23
CA ASP A 46 -4.13 -18.19 2.49
C ASP A 46 -2.72 -18.78 2.34
N ILE A 47 -1.88 -18.10 1.53
CA ILE A 47 -0.50 -18.49 1.30
C ILE A 47 0.35 -17.91 2.43
N HIS A 48 1.06 -18.77 3.16
CA HIS A 48 1.97 -18.39 4.24
C HIS A 48 3.44 -18.42 3.80
N GLY A 49 4.30 -17.76 4.58
CA GLY A 49 5.75 -17.74 4.38
C GLY A 49 6.36 -16.35 4.30
N SER A 50 7.67 -16.31 4.10
CA SER A 50 8.50 -15.09 4.15
C SER A 50 8.04 -13.99 3.21
N LEU A 51 7.50 -14.33 2.04
CA LEU A 51 6.95 -13.36 1.10
C LEU A 51 5.76 -12.60 1.71
N ARG A 52 4.78 -13.30 2.29
CA ARG A 52 3.63 -12.66 2.97
C ARG A 52 4.10 -11.85 4.16
N GLU A 53 4.98 -12.42 4.99
CA GLU A 53 5.53 -11.71 6.15
C GLU A 53 6.25 -10.42 5.78
N SER A 54 6.98 -10.41 4.66
CA SER A 54 7.65 -9.21 4.15
C SER A 54 6.64 -8.12 3.75
N GLN A 55 5.56 -8.49 3.06
CA GLN A 55 4.51 -7.57 2.64
C GLN A 55 3.73 -7.00 3.83
N GLU A 56 3.43 -7.85 4.82
CA GLU A 56 2.81 -7.47 6.09
C GLU A 56 3.70 -6.51 6.89
N ARG A 57 5.02 -6.74 6.89
CA ARG A 57 5.98 -5.85 7.55
C ARG A 57 5.99 -4.47 6.90
N VAL A 58 6.01 -4.39 5.57
CA VAL A 58 5.94 -3.11 4.85
C VAL A 58 4.65 -2.38 5.20
N MET A 59 3.50 -3.07 5.20
CA MET A 59 2.22 -2.48 5.61
C MET A 59 2.26 -1.90 7.03
N ARG A 60 2.81 -2.66 8.00
CA ARG A 60 2.97 -2.16 9.38
C ARG A 60 3.87 -0.94 9.46
N ASN A 61 4.97 -0.93 8.72
CA ASN A 61 5.87 0.22 8.69
C ASN A 61 5.17 1.46 8.13
N ILE A 62 4.41 1.32 7.03
CA ILE A 62 3.63 2.42 6.46
C ILE A 62 2.58 2.93 7.46
N ALA A 63 1.88 2.05 8.17
CA ALA A 63 0.92 2.45 9.20
C ALA A 63 1.59 3.25 10.33
N GLU A 64 2.80 2.87 10.75
CA GLU A 64 3.55 3.62 11.77
C GLU A 64 4.02 4.98 11.24
N VAL A 65 4.44 5.08 9.97
CA VAL A 65 4.75 6.37 9.33
C VAL A 65 3.53 7.27 9.30
N VAL A 66 2.37 6.77 8.87
CA VAL A 66 1.10 7.52 8.86
C VAL A 66 0.76 8.04 10.25
N LYS A 67 0.91 7.19 11.28
CA LYS A 67 0.68 7.59 12.68
C LYS A 67 1.65 8.67 13.15
N ASN A 68 2.94 8.57 12.83
CA ASN A 68 3.93 9.57 13.20
C ASN A 68 3.71 10.91 12.49
N LEU A 69 3.42 10.87 11.18
CA LEU A 69 3.06 12.06 10.42
C LEU A 69 1.78 12.71 10.95
N SER A 70 0.78 11.91 11.33
CA SER A 70 -0.46 12.43 11.91
C SER A 70 -0.23 13.16 13.23
N LYS A 71 0.67 12.65 14.08
CA LYS A 71 1.07 13.35 15.31
C LYS A 71 1.83 14.64 15.02
N ALA A 72 2.78 14.61 14.08
CA ALA A 72 3.57 15.78 13.71
C ALA A 72 2.72 16.91 13.10
N LEU A 73 1.72 16.54 12.29
CA LEU A 73 0.82 17.47 11.62
C LEU A 73 -0.41 17.83 12.45
N ASN A 74 -0.42 17.52 13.76
CA ASN A 74 -1.54 17.89 14.62
C ASN A 74 -1.82 19.40 14.56
N GLY A 75 -3.09 19.77 14.37
CA GLY A 75 -3.51 21.16 14.19
C GLY A 75 -3.28 21.75 12.79
N HIS A 76 -2.82 20.96 11.82
CA HIS A 76 -2.83 21.34 10.41
C HIS A 76 -4.11 20.85 9.72
N ASP A 77 -4.51 21.55 8.67
CA ASP A 77 -5.56 21.14 7.74
C ASP A 77 -4.93 20.28 6.64
N TYR A 78 -5.04 18.96 6.80
CA TYR A 78 -4.45 17.98 5.90
C TYR A 78 -5.30 16.72 5.74
N ALA A 79 -5.05 15.99 4.65
CA ALA A 79 -5.62 14.66 4.41
C ALA A 79 -4.56 13.72 3.82
N PHE A 80 -4.56 12.46 4.27
CA PHE A 80 -3.82 11.41 3.57
C PHE A 80 -4.60 11.00 2.31
N PHE A 81 -3.97 11.16 1.15
CA PHE A 81 -4.59 10.81 -0.12
C PHE A 81 -4.33 9.34 -0.45
N LYS A 82 -5.37 8.65 -0.94
CA LYS A 82 -5.37 7.22 -1.26
C LYS A 82 -5.03 6.27 -0.10
N LEU A 83 -5.08 6.73 1.16
CA LEU A 83 -4.71 5.92 2.33
C LEU A 83 -5.45 4.57 2.41
N VAL A 84 -6.71 4.55 2.02
CA VAL A 84 -7.55 3.35 1.96
C VAL A 84 -8.02 3.13 0.53
N LYS A 85 -7.87 1.92 0.01
CA LYS A 85 -8.43 1.49 -1.27
C LYS A 85 -9.40 0.32 -1.08
N PRO A 86 -10.39 0.14 -1.98
CA PRO A 86 -11.33 -0.99 -1.92
C PRO A 86 -10.65 -2.37 -1.93
N ILE A 87 -9.46 -2.46 -2.52
CA ILE A 87 -8.61 -3.67 -2.51
C ILE A 87 -7.38 -3.36 -1.65
N SER A 88 -7.06 -4.26 -0.71
CA SER A 88 -5.87 -4.10 0.12
C SER A 88 -4.63 -4.07 -0.80
N TYR A 89 -3.81 -3.05 -0.63
CA TYR A 89 -2.59 -2.88 -1.42
C TYR A 89 -1.46 -2.50 -0.48
N VAL A 90 -0.21 -2.77 -0.85
CA VAL A 90 0.94 -2.28 -0.09
C VAL A 90 1.37 -0.94 -0.70
N PRO A 91 1.24 0.18 0.02
CA PRO A 91 1.68 1.48 -0.49
C PRO A 91 3.19 1.50 -0.68
N ALA A 92 3.65 2.14 -1.77
CA ALA A 92 5.07 2.44 -1.95
C ALA A 92 5.43 3.82 -1.37
N ASP A 93 4.42 4.67 -1.27
CA ASP A 93 4.45 6.09 -1.03
C ASP A 93 3.20 6.50 -0.22
N ILE A 94 3.32 7.60 0.52
CA ILE A 94 2.23 8.22 1.27
C ILE A 94 2.00 9.60 0.69
N ASP A 95 0.84 9.78 0.06
CA ASP A 95 0.43 11.08 -0.48
C ASP A 95 -0.24 11.91 0.63
N LEU A 96 0.17 13.17 0.77
CA LEU A 96 -0.41 14.14 1.70
C LEU A 96 -0.94 15.36 0.93
N LEU A 97 -2.19 15.71 1.19
CA LEU A 97 -2.78 16.99 0.77
C LEU A 97 -2.78 17.92 1.99
N ILE A 98 -2.26 19.12 1.83
CA ILE A 98 -2.13 20.11 2.91
C ILE A 98 -2.64 21.45 2.40
N ASN A 99 -3.33 22.19 3.27
CA ASN A 99 -3.72 23.57 2.98
C ASN A 99 -2.50 24.40 2.56
N ALA A 100 -2.57 25.04 1.39
CA ALA A 100 -1.46 25.77 0.77
C ALA A 100 -0.84 26.83 1.70
N TYR A 101 -1.64 27.48 2.53
CA TYR A 101 -1.18 28.49 3.48
C TYR A 101 -0.35 27.91 4.63
N GLN A 102 -0.45 26.61 4.88
CA GLN A 102 0.23 25.91 5.98
C GLN A 102 1.44 25.08 5.52
N VAL A 103 1.67 24.93 4.21
CA VAL A 103 2.71 24.04 3.64
C VAL A 103 4.09 24.29 4.22
N LYS A 104 4.51 25.56 4.37
CA LYS A 104 5.84 25.88 4.93
C LYS A 104 6.00 25.40 6.39
N LYS A 105 4.93 25.51 7.19
CA LYS A 105 4.96 25.06 8.58
C LYS A 105 4.90 23.54 8.65
N ALA A 106 3.97 22.92 7.92
CA ALA A 106 3.84 21.48 7.84
C ALA A 106 5.13 20.79 7.38
N ALA A 107 5.81 21.34 6.37
CA ALA A 107 7.11 20.82 5.90
C ALA A 107 8.17 20.82 7.02
N LYS A 108 8.20 21.85 7.86
CA LYS A 108 9.13 21.89 9.02
C LYS A 108 8.80 20.82 10.05
N GLU A 109 7.52 20.58 10.34
CA GLU A 109 7.12 19.52 11.27
C GLU A 109 7.49 18.12 10.74
N VAL A 110 7.28 17.89 9.44
CA VAL A 110 7.67 16.66 8.75
C VAL A 110 9.19 16.45 8.79
N MET A 111 9.97 17.53 8.65
CA MET A 111 11.42 17.51 8.84
C MET A 111 11.82 17.22 10.30
N GLY A 112 11.07 17.74 11.26
CA GLY A 112 11.28 17.47 12.69
C GLY A 112 11.15 16.00 13.07
N VAL A 113 10.40 15.20 12.29
CA VAL A 113 10.28 13.75 12.49
C VAL A 113 11.18 12.92 11.55
N GLY A 114 12.16 13.55 10.90
CA GLY A 114 13.26 12.87 10.21
C GLY A 114 13.13 12.70 8.69
N TYR A 115 12.13 13.34 8.05
CA TYR A 115 11.99 13.31 6.58
C TYR A 115 12.52 14.58 5.93
N TRP A 116 13.17 14.46 4.77
CA TRP A 116 13.79 15.61 4.11
C TRP A 116 13.21 15.81 2.71
N PRO A 117 13.01 17.06 2.26
CA PRO A 117 12.64 17.33 0.87
C PRO A 117 13.76 16.86 -0.07
N VAL A 118 13.43 15.99 -1.02
CA VAL A 118 14.37 15.53 -2.05
C VAL A 118 14.14 16.29 -3.37
N VAL A 119 12.89 16.59 -3.69
CA VAL A 119 12.47 17.32 -4.88
C VAL A 119 11.37 18.31 -4.48
N LYS A 120 11.36 19.48 -5.13
CA LYS A 120 10.29 20.48 -5.01
C LYS A 120 9.87 20.91 -6.39
N ASP A 121 8.66 20.54 -6.79
CA ASP A 121 8.06 20.94 -8.05
C ASP A 121 7.17 22.19 -7.88
N PRO A 122 7.02 23.04 -8.93
CA PRO A 122 6.28 24.30 -8.88
C PRO A 122 4.77 24.16 -8.69
#